data_AF-A0A660S3S0-F1
#
_entry.id   AF-A0A660S3S0-F1
#
_cell.length_a   1.000
_cell.length_b   1.000
_cell.length_c   1.000
_cell.angle_alpha   90.00
_cell.angle_beta   90.00
_cell.angle_gamma   90.00
#
_symmetry.space_group_name_H-M   'P 1'
#
loop_
_entity.id
_entity.type
_entity.pdbx_description
1 polymer ?
#
loop_
_entity_poly.entity_id
_entity_poly.type
_entity_poly.pdbx_seq_one_letter_code
_entity_poly.pdbx_strand_id
1 'polypeptide(L)'
;MERKIFKKITILFLVLFILISCETLKNLKSSLYEFKENTVEKIKVSLTHIPFIKKYITLYPAPKELYNETENLINQLKKYKVDEIFKNDYEEVLDAWEKAKELYQSKYYRSAEKELKKVNSMAKELLEKVKAYKETLKTEALQKYKKNGKKSQTNFEKY
;
A
#
# COMPACT_ATOMS: atom_id res chain seq x y z
N MET A 1 -54.13 19.16 5.74
CA MET A 1 -52.86 19.32 4.98
C MET A 1 -51.74 18.46 5.57
N GLU A 2 -51.75 18.21 6.88
CA GLU A 2 -50.71 17.50 7.65
C GLU A 2 -50.49 16.02 7.27
N ARG A 3 -51.52 15.23 6.98
CA ARG A 3 -51.35 13.81 6.59
C ARG A 3 -50.56 13.61 5.29
N LYS A 4 -50.62 14.55 4.35
CA LYS A 4 -49.86 14.47 3.08
C LYS A 4 -48.37 14.75 3.30
N ILE A 5 -48.04 15.65 4.23
CA ILE A 5 -46.66 15.97 4.61
C ILE A 5 -46.05 14.81 5.39
N PHE A 6 -46.79 14.24 6.35
CA PHE A 6 -46.32 13.09 7.13
C PHE A 6 -46.06 11.85 6.27
N LYS A 7 -46.92 11.57 5.27
CA LYS A 7 -46.68 10.50 4.29
C LYS A 7 -45.45 10.76 3.41
N LYS A 8 -45.21 12.00 2.99
CA LYS A 8 -44.01 12.34 2.21
C LYS A 8 -42.72 12.17 3.03
N ILE A 9 -42.74 12.56 4.30
CA ILE A 9 -41.59 12.42 5.21
C ILE A 9 -41.31 10.95 5.51
N THR A 10 -42.34 10.14 5.78
CA THR A 10 -42.15 8.70 6.00
C THR A 10 -41.66 7.97 4.75
N ILE A 11 -42.13 8.33 3.56
CA ILE A 11 -41.58 7.79 2.29
C ILE A 11 -40.13 8.23 2.11
N LEU A 12 -39.79 9.49 2.37
CA LEU A 12 -38.41 9.99 2.29
C LEU A 12 -37.48 9.25 3.26
N PHE A 13 -37.91 9.03 4.50
CA PHE A 13 -37.18 8.24 5.49
C PHE A 13 -37.03 6.78 5.07
N LEU A 14 -38.06 6.17 4.48
CA LEU A 14 -38.01 4.79 4.00
C LEU A 14 -37.02 4.65 2.84
N VAL A 15 -37.00 5.61 1.91
CA VAL A 15 -36.05 5.66 0.80
C VAL A 15 -34.62 5.86 1.31
N LEU A 16 -34.41 6.76 2.27
CA LEU A 16 -33.12 6.94 2.94
C LEU A 16 -32.66 5.65 3.64
N PHE A 17 -33.57 4.94 4.31
CA PHE A 17 -33.26 3.69 4.98
C PHE A 17 -32.89 2.58 3.98
N ILE A 18 -33.58 2.50 2.84
CA ILE A 18 -33.26 1.56 1.76
C ILE A 18 -31.90 1.88 1.11
N LEU A 19 -31.58 3.16 0.93
CA LEU A 19 -30.29 3.59 0.37
C LEU A 19 -29.13 3.26 1.32
N ILE A 20 -29.26 3.56 2.62
CA ILE A 20 -28.27 3.22 3.66
C ILE A 20 -28.10 1.70 3.79
N SER A 21 -29.21 0.95 3.71
CA SER A 21 -29.21 -0.51 3.78
C SER A 21 -28.49 -1.15 2.57
N CYS A 22 -28.55 -0.54 1.40
CA CYS A 22 -27.93 -1.10 0.19
C CYS A 22 -26.39 -1.00 0.22
N GLU A 23 -25.84 0.12 0.72
CA GLU A 23 -24.39 0.29 0.92
C GLU A 23 -23.87 -0.62 2.05
N THR A 24 -24.57 -0.64 3.19
CA THR A 24 -24.18 -1.50 4.32
C THR A 24 -24.29 -2.99 3.98
N LEU A 25 -25.30 -3.42 3.22
CA LEU A 25 -25.43 -4.82 2.78
C LEU A 25 -24.31 -5.24 1.82
N LYS A 26 -23.87 -4.35 0.91
CA LYS A 26 -22.71 -4.61 0.04
C LYS A 26 -21.42 -4.76 0.86
N ASN A 27 -21.19 -3.86 1.83
CA ASN A 27 -20.03 -3.91 2.71
C ASN A 27 -20.02 -5.17 3.59
N LEU A 28 -21.18 -5.57 4.13
CA LEU A 28 -21.33 -6.81 4.90
C LEU A 28 -21.03 -8.05 4.06
N LYS A 29 -21.53 -8.12 2.81
CA LYS A 29 -21.21 -9.23 1.90
C LYS A 29 -19.72 -9.32 1.59
N SER A 30 -19.07 -8.18 1.35
CA SER A 30 -17.61 -8.12 1.14
C SER A 30 -16.85 -8.61 2.39
N SER A 31 -17.22 -8.11 3.57
CA SER A 31 -16.60 -8.51 4.83
C SER A 31 -16.76 -10.00 5.14
N LEU A 32 -17.95 -10.57 4.89
CA LEU A 32 -18.21 -12.00 5.09
C LEU A 32 -17.43 -12.86 4.08
N TYR A 33 -17.31 -12.38 2.85
CA TYR A 33 -16.49 -13.03 1.84
C TYR A 33 -15.02 -13.05 2.23
N GLU A 34 -14.45 -11.90 2.63
CA GLU A 34 -13.07 -11.82 3.12
C GLU A 34 -12.83 -12.70 4.35
N PHE A 35 -13.76 -12.72 5.31
CA PHE A 35 -13.69 -13.58 6.48
C PHE A 35 -13.67 -15.06 6.09
N LYS A 36 -14.57 -15.47 5.19
CA LYS A 36 -14.64 -16.84 4.69
C LYS A 36 -13.33 -17.24 4.01
N GLU A 37 -12.82 -16.40 3.12
CA GLU A 37 -11.60 -16.69 2.37
C GLU A 37 -10.37 -16.80 3.29
N ASN A 38 -10.23 -15.89 4.26
CA ASN A 38 -9.16 -15.97 5.26
C ASN A 38 -9.26 -17.23 6.12
N THR A 39 -10.48 -17.62 6.51
CA THR A 39 -10.71 -18.83 7.30
C THR A 39 -10.36 -20.08 6.49
N VAL A 40 -10.78 -20.15 5.23
CA VAL A 40 -10.45 -21.25 4.32
C VAL A 40 -8.94 -21.34 4.09
N GLU A 41 -8.26 -20.22 3.90
CA GLU A 41 -6.79 -20.19 3.77
C GLU A 41 -6.11 -20.74 5.02
N LYS A 42 -6.53 -20.28 6.21
CA LYS A 42 -6.00 -20.77 7.49
C LYS A 42 -6.19 -22.27 7.66
N ILE A 43 -7.40 -22.78 7.39
CA ILE A 43 -7.70 -24.21 7.47
C ILE A 43 -6.81 -24.99 6.51
N LYS A 44 -6.70 -24.56 5.24
CA LYS A 44 -5.85 -25.23 4.24
C LYS A 44 -4.39 -25.29 4.69
N VAL A 45 -3.83 -24.17 5.14
CA VAL A 45 -2.44 -24.11 5.65
C VAL A 45 -2.27 -25.04 6.85
N SER A 46 -3.17 -25.02 7.84
CA SER A 46 -3.11 -25.93 8.99
C SER A 46 -3.15 -27.40 8.56
N LEU A 47 -4.07 -27.76 7.65
CA LEU A 47 -4.19 -29.13 7.16
C LEU A 47 -2.94 -29.62 6.41
N THR A 48 -2.11 -28.73 5.83
CA THR A 48 -0.84 -29.14 5.20
C THR A 48 0.18 -29.73 6.17
N HIS A 49 0.02 -29.49 7.47
CA HIS A 49 0.87 -30.05 8.52
C HIS A 49 0.48 -31.47 8.93
N ILE A 50 -0.69 -31.97 8.51
CA ILE A 50 -1.17 -33.31 8.85
C ILE A 50 -0.61 -34.33 7.84
N PRO A 51 0.14 -35.36 8.29
CA PRO A 51 0.59 -36.45 7.43
C PRO A 51 -0.58 -37.10 6.67
N PHE A 52 -0.32 -37.62 5.47
CA PHE A 52 -1.31 -38.25 4.57
C PHE A 52 -2.36 -37.33 3.95
N ILE A 53 -2.80 -36.26 4.62
CA ILE A 53 -3.76 -35.29 4.09
C ILE A 53 -3.06 -34.27 3.18
N LYS A 54 -1.80 -33.90 3.47
CA LYS A 54 -1.05 -32.88 2.74
C LYS A 54 -1.06 -33.02 1.21
N LYS A 55 -1.07 -34.25 0.67
CA LYS A 55 -1.08 -34.51 -0.78
C LYS A 55 -2.39 -34.13 -1.47
N TYR A 56 -3.47 -33.96 -0.72
CA TYR A 56 -4.79 -33.60 -1.23
C TYR A 56 -5.11 -32.12 -1.07
N ILE A 57 -4.20 -31.33 -0.52
CA ILE A 57 -4.41 -29.90 -0.26
C ILE A 57 -3.61 -29.10 -1.26
N THR A 58 -4.33 -28.36 -2.10
CA THR A 58 -3.73 -27.36 -2.97
C THR A 58 -3.82 -26.00 -2.31
N LEU A 59 -2.66 -25.44 -1.96
CA LEU A 59 -2.54 -24.06 -1.48
C LEU A 59 -2.67 -23.08 -2.64
N TYR A 60 -3.02 -21.84 -2.32
CA TYR A 60 -2.88 -20.73 -3.25
C TYR A 60 -1.42 -20.62 -3.73
N PRO A 61 -1.13 -20.35 -5.01
CA PRO A 61 0.25 -20.27 -5.49
C PRO A 61 1.00 -19.12 -4.80
N ALA A 62 2.28 -19.35 -4.51
CA ALA A 62 3.12 -18.32 -3.90
C ALA A 62 3.33 -17.14 -4.88
N PRO A 63 3.07 -15.88 -4.47
CA PRO A 63 3.25 -14.69 -5.31
C PRO A 63 4.73 -14.28 -5.42
N LYS A 64 5.58 -15.18 -5.94
CA LYS A 64 7.05 -15.04 -5.95
C LYS A 64 7.53 -13.78 -6.68
N GLU A 65 6.95 -13.50 -7.84
CA GLU A 65 7.32 -12.34 -8.65
C GLU A 65 7.04 -11.03 -7.90
N LEU A 66 5.83 -10.90 -7.35
CA LEU A 66 5.42 -9.73 -6.58
C LEU A 66 6.26 -9.57 -5.30
N TYR A 67 6.60 -10.67 -4.63
CA TYR A 67 7.48 -10.66 -3.47
C TYR A 67 8.86 -10.08 -3.84
N ASN A 68 9.49 -10.63 -4.89
CA ASN A 68 10.81 -10.19 -5.35
C ASN A 68 10.81 -8.74 -5.85
N GLU A 69 9.75 -8.33 -6.56
CA GLU A 69 9.59 -6.94 -7.00
C GLU A 69 9.52 -6.00 -5.79
N THR A 70 8.70 -6.33 -4.80
CA THR A 70 8.54 -5.54 -3.59
C THR A 70 9.84 -5.48 -2.79
N GLU A 71 10.52 -6.62 -2.61
CA GLU A 71 11.82 -6.69 -1.93
C GLU A 71 12.87 -5.81 -2.63
N ASN A 72 12.91 -5.81 -3.97
CA ASN A 72 13.79 -4.94 -4.74
C ASN A 72 13.51 -3.46 -4.51
N LEU A 73 12.24 -3.05 -4.41
CA LEU A 73 11.87 -1.66 -4.09
C LEU A 73 12.31 -1.26 -2.69
N ILE A 74 12.07 -2.11 -1.68
CA ILE A 74 12.50 -1.87 -0.30
C ILE A 74 14.04 -1.73 -0.23
N ASN A 75 14.77 -2.58 -0.95
CA ASN A 75 16.22 -2.51 -1.04
C ASN A 75 16.71 -1.22 -1.74
N GLN A 76 15.99 -0.74 -2.75
CA GLN A 76 16.29 0.57 -3.36
C GLN A 76 16.08 1.70 -2.36
N LEU A 77 14.94 1.75 -1.67
CA LEU A 77 14.67 2.76 -0.63
C LEU A 77 15.78 2.77 0.44
N LYS A 78 16.23 1.59 0.88
CA LYS A 78 17.38 1.50 1.81
C LYS A 78 18.65 2.10 1.23
N LYS A 79 18.99 1.81 -0.03
CA LYS A 79 20.16 2.40 -0.73
C LYS A 79 20.07 3.91 -0.83
N TYR A 80 18.86 4.45 -1.00
CA TYR A 80 18.62 5.89 -1.07
C TYR A 80 18.70 6.60 0.29
N LYS A 81 18.85 5.86 1.40
CA LYS A 81 18.86 6.36 2.78
C LYS A 81 17.60 7.18 3.09
N VAL A 82 16.46 6.60 2.73
CA VAL A 82 15.16 7.28 2.85
C VAL A 82 14.76 7.50 4.29
N ASP A 83 15.27 6.69 5.22
CA ASP A 83 15.16 6.89 6.66
C ASP A 83 15.69 8.26 7.13
N GLU A 84 16.69 8.81 6.44
CA GLU A 84 17.26 10.13 6.77
C GLU A 84 16.39 11.31 6.24
N ILE A 85 15.54 11.06 5.23
CA ILE A 85 14.81 12.11 4.49
C ILE A 85 13.30 12.07 4.78
N PHE A 86 12.72 10.87 4.75
CA PHE A 86 11.29 10.58 4.93
C PHE A 86 11.10 9.45 5.94
N LYS A 87 11.57 9.68 7.18
CA LYS A 87 11.56 8.68 8.25
C LYS A 87 10.19 8.02 8.46
N ASN A 88 9.14 8.81 8.65
CA ASN A 88 7.80 8.31 8.98
C ASN A 88 7.22 7.47 7.82
N ASP A 89 7.27 7.99 6.59
CA ASP A 89 6.79 7.26 5.40
C ASP A 89 7.57 5.94 5.21
N TYR A 90 8.88 5.93 5.53
CA TYR A 90 9.71 4.74 5.42
C TYR A 90 9.40 3.70 6.50
N GLU A 91 9.18 4.13 7.75
CA GLU A 91 8.75 3.25 8.85
C GLU A 91 7.40 2.58 8.53
N GLU A 92 6.43 3.34 8.02
CA GLU A 92 5.12 2.80 7.61
C GLU A 92 5.25 1.71 6.53
N VAL A 93 6.12 1.95 5.53
CA VAL A 93 6.41 0.97 4.48
C VAL A 93 7.09 -0.28 5.05
N LEU A 94 8.01 -0.14 6.00
CA LEU A 94 8.71 -1.26 6.62
C LEU A 94 7.79 -2.12 7.50
N ASP A 95 6.90 -1.49 8.27
CA ASP A 95 5.92 -2.20 9.09
C ASP A 95 4.97 -3.03 8.22
N ALA A 96 4.46 -2.42 7.14
CA ALA A 96 3.62 -3.11 6.18
C ALA A 96 4.37 -4.24 5.45
N TRP A 97 5.65 -4.03 5.13
CA TRP A 97 6.52 -5.03 4.53
C TRP A 97 6.75 -6.24 5.45
N GLU A 98 6.99 -6.01 6.74
CA GLU A 98 7.22 -7.09 7.70
C GLU A 98 5.98 -7.98 7.85
N LYS A 99 4.80 -7.36 7.95
CA LYS A 99 3.53 -8.10 7.95
C LYS A 99 3.34 -8.94 6.69
N ALA A 100 3.68 -8.39 5.53
CA ALA A 100 3.58 -9.13 4.27
C ALA A 100 4.56 -10.33 4.22
N LYS A 101 5.79 -10.18 4.75
CA LYS A 101 6.75 -11.29 4.87
C LYS A 101 6.25 -12.39 5.79
N GLU A 102 5.72 -12.03 6.96
CA GLU A 102 5.23 -13.02 7.93
C GLU A 102 4.13 -13.90 7.31
N LEU A 103 3.19 -13.28 6.60
CA LEU A 103 2.14 -13.98 5.85
C LEU A 103 2.73 -14.92 4.77
N TYR A 104 3.72 -14.43 4.03
CA TYR A 104 4.37 -15.20 2.97
C TYR A 104 5.13 -16.41 3.55
N GLN A 105 5.92 -16.22 4.61
CA GLN A 105 6.66 -17.28 5.30
C GLN A 105 5.73 -18.33 5.92
N SER A 106 4.59 -17.87 6.45
CA SER A 106 3.55 -18.74 7.00
C SER A 106 2.68 -19.42 5.94
N LYS A 107 3.00 -19.25 4.64
CA LYS A 107 2.28 -19.82 3.49
C LYS A 107 0.83 -19.34 3.34
N TYR A 108 0.46 -18.23 3.99
CA TYR A 108 -0.81 -17.52 3.76
C TYR A 108 -0.69 -16.68 2.47
N TYR A 109 -0.43 -17.35 1.35
CA TYR A 109 0.00 -16.71 0.11
C TYR A 109 -1.02 -15.76 -0.52
N ARG A 110 -2.32 -15.99 -0.34
CA ARG A 110 -3.35 -15.07 -0.83
C ARG A 110 -3.40 -13.81 0.02
N SER A 111 -3.37 -13.97 1.34
CA SER A 111 -3.27 -12.84 2.27
C SER A 111 -1.96 -12.06 2.04
N ALA A 112 -0.84 -12.77 1.83
CA ALA A 112 0.44 -12.18 1.49
C ALA A 112 0.35 -11.38 0.19
N GLU A 113 -0.24 -11.92 -0.88
CA GLU A 113 -0.40 -11.18 -2.14
C GLU A 113 -1.17 -9.87 -1.95
N LYS A 114 -2.24 -9.86 -1.14
CA LYS A 114 -3.04 -8.65 -0.85
C LYS A 114 -2.19 -7.59 -0.15
N GLU A 115 -1.43 -7.96 0.87
CA GLU A 115 -0.57 -7.02 1.58
C GLU A 115 0.63 -6.59 0.73
N LEU A 116 1.25 -7.52 -0.02
CA LEU A 116 2.35 -7.22 -0.95
C LEU A 116 1.94 -6.18 -2.00
N LYS A 117 0.72 -6.25 -2.55
CA LYS A 117 0.23 -5.22 -3.50
C LYS A 117 0.19 -3.83 -2.88
N LYS A 118 -0.21 -3.72 -1.60
CA LYS A 118 -0.23 -2.45 -0.88
C LYS A 118 1.19 -1.94 -0.64
N VAL A 119 2.07 -2.77 -0.11
CA VAL A 119 3.48 -2.43 0.15
C VAL A 119 4.18 -2.01 -1.13
N ASN A 120 3.96 -2.73 -2.23
CA ASN A 120 4.52 -2.40 -3.55
C ASN A 120 4.12 -0.99 -4.00
N SER A 121 2.84 -0.63 -3.86
CA SER A 121 2.33 0.72 -4.18
C SER A 121 2.99 1.79 -3.31
N MET A 122 2.98 1.60 -1.99
CA MET A 122 3.57 2.55 -1.04
C MET A 122 5.08 2.73 -1.29
N ALA A 123 5.80 1.64 -1.55
CA ALA A 123 7.22 1.67 -1.84
C ALA A 123 7.54 2.38 -3.16
N LYS A 124 6.70 2.20 -4.21
CA LYS A 124 6.82 2.94 -5.48
C LYS A 124 6.60 4.43 -5.28
N GLU A 125 5.54 4.80 -4.56
CA GLU A 125 5.22 6.21 -4.28
C GLU A 125 6.35 6.89 -3.50
N LEU A 126 6.87 6.23 -2.45
CA LEU A 126 7.97 6.76 -1.66
C LEU A 126 9.26 6.88 -2.49
N LEU A 127 9.54 5.91 -3.37
CA LEU A 127 10.71 5.94 -4.24
C LEU A 127 10.66 7.14 -5.21
N GLU A 128 9.50 7.43 -5.78
CA GLU A 128 9.31 8.58 -6.65
C GLU A 128 9.46 9.91 -5.90
N LYS A 129 8.90 10.02 -4.67
CA LYS A 129 9.13 11.20 -3.80
C LYS A 129 10.62 11.43 -3.56
N VAL A 130 11.37 10.37 -3.27
CA VAL A 130 12.81 10.44 -2.99
C VAL A 130 13.61 10.85 -4.22
N LYS A 131 13.30 10.30 -5.39
CA LYS A 131 13.95 10.70 -6.64
C LYS A 131 13.69 12.16 -6.96
N ALA A 132 12.43 12.61 -6.83
CA ALA A 132 12.07 14.01 -7.06
C ALA A 132 12.84 14.94 -6.12
N TYR A 133 12.90 14.63 -4.82
CA TYR A 133 13.67 15.40 -3.85
C TYR A 133 15.15 15.52 -4.23
N LYS A 134 15.79 14.40 -4.62
CA LYS A 134 17.22 14.41 -5.03
C LYS A 134 17.46 15.20 -6.31
N GLU A 135 16.56 15.15 -7.29
CA GLU A 135 16.68 15.95 -8.51
C GLU A 135 16.49 17.45 -8.24
N THR A 136 15.59 17.83 -7.33
CA THR A 136 15.46 19.22 -6.88
C THR A 136 16.76 19.71 -6.23
N LEU A 137 17.33 18.95 -5.29
CA LEU A 137 18.61 19.29 -4.66
C LEU A 137 19.75 19.46 -5.68
N LYS A 138 19.82 18.56 -6.66
CA LYS A 138 20.82 18.63 -7.74
C LYS A 138 20.64 19.88 -8.59
N THR A 139 19.40 20.22 -8.93
CA THR A 139 19.07 21.41 -9.73
C THR A 139 19.43 22.68 -8.96
N GLU A 140 19.08 22.76 -7.69
CA GLU A 140 19.42 23.90 -6.82
C GLU A 140 20.92 24.07 -6.65
N ALA A 141 21.66 22.96 -6.44
CA ALA A 141 23.11 22.98 -6.34
C ALA A 141 23.76 23.49 -7.64
N LEU A 142 23.28 23.02 -8.80
CA LEU A 142 23.77 23.46 -10.10
C LEU A 142 23.49 24.96 -10.35
N GLN A 143 22.30 25.44 -9.97
CA GLN A 143 21.95 26.85 -10.07
C GLN A 143 22.83 27.73 -9.18
N LYS A 144 23.07 27.34 -7.92
CA LYS A 144 23.98 28.04 -7.00
C LYS A 144 25.40 28.09 -7.55
N TYR A 145 25.91 26.97 -8.08
CA TYR A 145 27.24 26.92 -8.69
C TYR A 145 27.36 27.88 -9.88
N LYS A 146 26.41 27.85 -10.83
CA LYS A 146 26.39 28.76 -11.99
C LYS A 146 26.33 30.24 -11.57
N LYS A 147 25.56 30.57 -10.53
CA LYS A 147 25.45 31.95 -10.01
C LYS A 147 26.77 32.44 -9.41
N ASN A 148 27.49 31.58 -8.69
CA ASN A 148 28.79 31.90 -8.11
C ASN A 148 29.90 32.01 -9.17
N GLY A 149 29.89 31.15 -10.19
CA GLY A 149 30.82 31.24 -11.32
C GLY A 149 30.67 32.55 -12.10
N LYS A 150 29.43 32.96 -12.40
CA LYS A 150 29.16 34.25 -13.08
C LYS A 150 29.61 35.46 -12.25
N LYS A 151 29.35 35.48 -10.93
CA LYS A 151 29.82 36.54 -10.03
C LYS A 151 31.35 36.64 -9.97
N SER A 152 32.03 35.50 -10.03
CA SER A 152 33.50 35.46 -10.00
C SER A 152 34.10 35.98 -11.29
N GLN A 153 33.51 35.67 -12.45
CA GLN A 153 33.92 36.24 -13.75
C GLN A 153 33.66 37.75 -13.83
N THR A 154 32.51 38.25 -13.36
CA THR A 154 32.22 39.71 -13.37
C THR A 154 33.13 40.51 -12.45
N ASN A 155 33.66 39.90 -11.38
CA ASN A 155 34.65 40.54 -10.51
C ASN A 155 36.05 40.51 -11.12
N PHE A 156 36.40 39.52 -11.94
CA PHE A 156 37.69 39.46 -12.64
C PHE A 156 37.80 40.47 -13.80
N GLU A 157 36.70 40.80 -14.49
CA GLU A 157 36.69 41.82 -15.55
C GLU A 157 36.67 43.27 -15.03
N LYS A 158 36.57 43.46 -13.71
CA LYS A 158 36.58 44.78 -13.05
C LYS A 158 37.94 45.20 -12.49
N TYR A 159 38.96 44.37 -12.64
CA TYR A 159 40.36 44.67 -12.31
C TYR A 159 41.22 44.56 -13.57
#